data_AF-A0AAD4MU94-F1
#
_entry.id   AF-A0AAD4MU94-F1
#
_cell.length_a   1.000
_cell.length_b   1.000
_cell.length_c   1.000
_cell.angle_alpha   90.00
_cell.angle_beta   90.00
_cell.angle_gamma   90.00
#
_symmetry.space_group_name_H-M   'P 1'
#
loop_
_entity.id
_entity.type
_entity.pdbx_description
1 polymer ?
#
loop_
_entity_poly.entity_id
_entity_poly.type
_entity_poly.pdbx_seq_one_letter_code
_entity_poly.pdbx_strand_id
1 'polypeptide(L)'
;MTADIDSIHHCVEIVVNGFSVLFNCFLLYLVQFHSTFEVKMYKYLLTMDAFLDLCLATVVFFGQPVSLTAEGYFIMISNGFFAGRSNWLDSVFLSWDTRLTSFIIGFVGIGGCIISYLVNSYLCEPVEGFQPEGQHVLELIGWPKYENGRYPLTVGSYVTRWRMISSVLLFSFTCTASTIIVIWSEIAITKRFRQMGNPSHNTTRRLHKEFHRALLAMAIIPLLTCAFPTLWYCICITFRLSPGILSVIMSSLVSSITFFNPLTTIMFLRVFRQATIRFLTCGRRYNVVMPEGTTSSHIRSATCSAQGTNLQSQS
;
A
#
# COMPACT_ATOMS: atom_id res chain seq x y z
N MET A 1 -2.91 0.16 33.57
CA MET A 1 -2.47 -0.91 32.64
C MET A 1 -2.90 -0.64 31.21
N THR A 2 -4.09 -0.06 30.95
CA THR A 2 -4.50 0.37 29.60
C THR A 2 -3.61 1.47 29.02
N ALA A 3 -3.22 2.45 29.84
CA ALA A 3 -2.34 3.55 29.43
C ALA A 3 -0.99 3.10 28.82
N ASP A 4 -0.42 1.98 29.29
CA ASP A 4 0.85 1.47 28.77
C ASP A 4 0.68 0.87 27.37
N ILE A 5 -0.44 0.21 27.10
CA ILE A 5 -0.71 -0.45 25.81
C ILE A 5 -0.92 0.60 24.72
N ASP A 6 -1.65 1.68 25.01
CA ASP A 6 -1.90 2.76 24.06
C ASP A 6 -0.60 3.50 23.68
N SER A 7 0.28 3.73 24.67
CA SER A 7 1.59 4.33 24.44
C SER A 7 2.48 3.44 23.57
N ILE A 8 2.46 2.11 23.79
CA ILE A 8 3.22 1.17 22.98
C ILE A 8 2.68 1.14 21.55
N HIS A 9 1.36 1.06 21.37
CA HIS A 9 0.72 1.08 20.05
C HIS A 9 1.11 2.34 19.27
N HIS A 10 1.00 3.51 19.89
CA HIS A 10 1.36 4.77 19.27
C HIS A 10 2.83 4.82 18.84
N CYS A 11 3.74 4.31 19.67
CA CYS A 11 5.16 4.20 19.34
C CYS A 11 5.38 3.27 18.13
N VAL A 12 4.75 2.10 18.10
CA VAL A 12 4.82 1.16 16.98
C VAL A 12 4.31 1.79 15.69
N GLU A 13 3.15 2.44 15.73
CA GLU A 13 2.57 3.13 14.56
C GLU A 13 3.47 4.25 14.03
N ILE A 14 4.06 5.08 14.91
CA ILE A 14 5.00 6.12 14.49
C ILE A 14 6.20 5.51 13.76
N VAL A 15 6.77 4.45 14.33
CA VAL A 15 7.94 3.79 13.77
C VAL A 15 7.62 3.15 12.41
N VAL A 16 6.54 2.38 12.33
CA VAL A 16 6.09 1.73 11.10
C VAL A 16 5.83 2.77 10.00
N ASN A 17 5.02 3.78 10.29
CA ASN A 17 4.65 4.80 9.30
C ASN A 17 5.86 5.68 8.90
N GLY A 18 6.78 5.96 9.83
CA GLY A 18 8.03 6.63 9.53
C GLY A 18 8.91 5.83 8.57
N PHE A 19 9.02 4.50 8.79
CA PHE A 19 9.68 3.61 7.84
C PHE A 19 8.95 3.53 6.51
N SER A 20 7.62 3.52 6.47
CA SER A 20 6.84 3.55 5.22
C SER A 20 7.22 4.76 4.36
N VAL A 21 7.25 5.97 4.95
CA VAL A 21 7.63 7.19 4.23
C VAL A 21 9.07 7.09 3.72
N LEU A 22 10.00 6.64 4.57
CA LEU A 22 11.42 6.50 4.21
C LEU A 22 11.63 5.50 3.06
N PHE A 23 11.02 4.32 3.13
CA PHE A 23 11.20 3.28 2.12
C PHE A 23 10.52 3.63 0.79
N ASN A 24 9.39 4.34 0.80
CA ASN A 24 8.77 4.83 -0.44
C ASN A 24 9.62 5.92 -1.12
N CYS A 25 10.15 6.88 -0.35
CA CYS A 25 11.12 7.85 -0.85
C CYS A 25 12.37 7.17 -1.43
N PHE A 26 12.88 6.15 -0.74
CA PHE A 26 14.04 5.40 -1.19
C PHE A 26 13.75 4.59 -2.46
N LEU A 27 12.57 3.96 -2.57
CA LEU A 27 12.15 3.28 -3.79
C LEU A 27 12.02 4.25 -4.96
N LEU A 28 11.42 5.43 -4.76
CA LEU A 28 11.36 6.48 -5.78
C LEU A 28 12.77 6.88 -6.25
N TYR A 29 13.70 7.07 -5.32
CA TYR A 29 15.11 7.32 -5.65
C TYR A 29 15.70 6.19 -6.51
N LEU A 30 15.49 4.92 -6.15
CA LEU A 30 16.00 3.78 -6.93
C LEU A 30 15.37 3.70 -8.34
N VAL A 31 14.07 3.95 -8.46
CA VAL A 31 13.35 3.96 -9.75
C VAL A 31 13.83 5.12 -10.63
N GLN A 32 14.18 6.27 -10.06
CA GLN A 32 14.65 7.40 -10.85
C GLN A 32 16.10 7.24 -11.32
N PHE A 33 16.99 6.82 -10.42
CA PHE A 33 18.44 6.88 -10.66
C PHE A 33 19.08 5.53 -10.99
N HIS A 34 18.45 4.40 -10.67
CA HIS A 34 19.04 3.06 -10.82
C HIS A 34 18.25 2.11 -11.74
N SER A 35 17.30 2.61 -12.54
CA SER A 35 16.60 1.79 -13.54
C SER A 35 17.49 1.45 -14.75
N THR A 36 17.69 0.15 -14.98
CA THR A 36 18.29 -0.39 -16.22
C THR A 36 17.34 -0.22 -17.40
N PHE A 37 17.85 -0.34 -18.64
CA PHE A 37 17.04 -0.25 -19.87
C PHE A 37 15.81 -1.17 -19.82
N GLU A 38 15.96 -2.37 -19.27
CA GLU A 38 14.84 -3.33 -19.18
C GLU A 38 13.77 -2.89 -18.17
N VAL A 39 14.17 -2.26 -17.05
CA VAL A 39 13.24 -1.72 -16.04
C VAL A 39 12.62 -0.40 -16.50
N LYS A 40 13.22 0.33 -17.45
CA LYS A 40 12.67 1.59 -17.97
C LYS A 40 11.25 1.44 -18.52
N MET A 41 10.91 0.28 -19.10
CA MET A 41 9.54 0.01 -19.57
C MET A 41 8.50 0.04 -18.43
N TYR A 42 8.91 -0.31 -17.22
CA TYR A 42 8.07 -0.33 -16.03
C TYR A 42 8.25 0.92 -15.16
N LYS A 43 9.09 1.88 -15.56
CA LYS A 43 9.46 3.04 -14.74
C LYS A 43 8.24 3.86 -14.34
N TYR A 44 7.33 4.12 -15.27
CA TYR A 44 6.12 4.90 -14.98
C TYR A 44 5.22 4.20 -13.96
N LEU A 45 4.99 2.89 -14.14
CA LEU A 45 4.18 2.08 -13.23
C LEU A 45 4.79 2.08 -11.82
N LEU A 46 6.07 1.77 -11.68
CA LEU A 46 6.78 1.73 -10.40
C LEU A 46 6.88 3.11 -9.74
N THR A 47 6.98 4.19 -10.53
CA THR A 47 6.99 5.56 -9.99
C THR A 47 5.63 5.94 -9.46
N MET A 48 4.55 5.63 -10.19
CA MET A 48 3.19 5.92 -9.76
C MET A 48 2.81 5.12 -8.51
N ASP A 49 3.16 3.83 -8.47
CA ASP A 49 2.94 2.96 -7.32
C ASP A 49 3.62 3.51 -6.05
N ALA A 50 4.93 3.75 -6.11
CA ALA A 50 5.69 4.29 -4.99
C ALA A 50 5.26 5.71 -4.59
N PHE A 51 4.78 6.53 -5.53
CA PHE A 51 4.24 7.85 -5.23
C PHE A 51 2.90 7.79 -4.51
N LEU A 52 1.98 6.91 -4.95
CA LEU A 52 0.70 6.70 -4.29
C LEU A 52 0.88 6.17 -2.87
N ASP A 53 1.78 5.20 -2.69
CA ASP A 53 2.14 4.70 -1.36
C ASP A 53 2.77 5.76 -0.48
N LEU A 54 3.62 6.63 -1.04
CA LEU A 54 4.19 7.75 -0.30
C LEU A 54 3.10 8.73 0.16
N CYS A 55 2.13 9.04 -0.70
CA CYS A 55 1.00 9.89 -0.35
C CYS A 55 0.17 9.27 0.78
N LEU A 56 -0.15 7.98 0.66
CA LEU A 56 -0.89 7.25 1.67
C LEU A 56 -0.11 7.17 3.00
N ALA A 57 1.16 6.80 2.97
CA ALA A 57 2.01 6.74 4.15
C ALA A 57 2.11 8.10 4.85
N THR A 58 2.19 9.20 4.07
CA THR A 58 2.22 10.56 4.62
C THR A 58 0.90 10.91 5.30
N VAL A 59 -0.23 10.59 4.68
CA VAL A 59 -1.57 10.79 5.26
C VAL A 59 -1.72 10.00 6.56
N VAL A 60 -1.35 8.73 6.58
CA VAL A 60 -1.44 7.88 7.78
C VAL A 60 -0.48 8.36 8.86
N PHE A 61 0.74 8.77 8.50
CA PHE A 61 1.73 9.29 9.45
C PHE A 61 1.25 10.56 10.16
N PHE A 62 0.67 11.51 9.42
CA PHE A 62 0.16 12.75 10.02
C PHE A 62 -1.23 12.61 10.65
N GLY A 63 -2.08 11.73 10.12
CA GLY A 63 -3.44 11.50 10.60
C GLY A 63 -3.51 10.57 11.82
N GLN A 64 -2.55 9.65 11.95
CA GLN A 64 -2.50 8.60 12.99
C GLN A 64 -3.89 8.06 13.35
N PRO A 65 -4.59 7.45 12.39
CA PRO A 65 -5.92 6.93 12.63
C PRO A 65 -5.85 5.79 13.64
N VAL A 66 -6.65 5.89 14.70
CA VAL A 66 -6.82 4.86 15.72
C VAL A 66 -8.19 4.25 15.54
N SER A 67 -8.20 2.94 15.26
CA SER A 67 -9.43 2.16 15.16
C SER A 67 -9.75 1.52 16.50
N LEU A 68 -10.92 1.83 17.05
CA LEU A 68 -11.44 1.28 18.31
C LEU A 68 -12.71 0.48 18.01
N THR A 69 -12.84 -0.70 18.62
CA THR A 69 -14.12 -1.40 18.64
C THR A 69 -14.63 -1.60 20.06
N ALA A 70 -15.83 -1.09 20.34
CA ALA A 70 -16.46 -1.18 21.66
C ALA A 70 -17.94 -1.52 21.47
N GLU A 71 -18.43 -2.55 22.16
CA GLU A 71 -19.87 -2.94 22.20
C GLU A 71 -20.54 -3.14 20.82
N GLY A 72 -19.75 -3.58 19.82
CA GLY A 72 -20.24 -3.74 18.45
C GLY A 72 -20.26 -2.46 17.63
N TYR A 73 -19.61 -1.40 18.10
CA TYR A 73 -19.32 -0.19 17.33
C TYR A 73 -17.87 -0.17 16.88
N PHE A 74 -17.62 0.34 15.67
CA PHE A 74 -16.32 0.71 15.13
C PHE A 74 -16.19 2.23 15.17
N ILE A 75 -15.20 2.73 15.90
CA ILE A 75 -14.95 4.14 16.11
C ILE A 75 -13.55 4.42 15.56
N MET A 76 -13.43 5.38 14.65
CA MET A 76 -12.15 5.84 14.15
C MET A 76 -11.86 7.23 14.73
N ILE A 77 -10.72 7.37 15.39
CA ILE A 77 -10.28 8.62 16.02
C ILE A 77 -8.95 9.01 15.39
N SER A 78 -8.75 10.28 15.05
CA SER A 78 -7.43 10.77 14.65
C SER A 78 -6.67 11.22 15.89
N ASN A 79 -5.51 10.61 16.16
CA ASN A 79 -4.59 11.05 17.21
C ASN A 79 -3.39 11.83 16.66
N GLY A 80 -3.45 12.18 15.37
CA GLY A 80 -2.34 12.75 14.63
C GLY A 80 -2.06 14.22 14.92
N PHE A 81 -1.20 14.81 14.10
CA PHE A 81 -0.82 16.21 14.16
C PHE A 81 -2.00 17.18 14.06
N PHE A 82 -3.10 16.72 13.46
CA PHE A 82 -4.32 17.51 13.29
C PHE A 82 -5.30 17.37 14.46
N ALA A 83 -5.07 16.45 15.40
CA ALA A 83 -5.96 16.25 16.55
C ALA A 83 -6.16 17.58 17.31
N GLY A 84 -7.41 18.06 17.32
CA GLY A 84 -7.80 19.31 17.98
C GLY A 84 -7.62 20.58 17.13
N ARG A 85 -7.19 20.47 15.87
CA ARG A 85 -7.08 21.60 14.93
C ARG A 85 -8.19 21.56 13.89
N SER A 86 -9.13 22.50 13.99
CA SER A 86 -10.20 22.80 13.01
C SER A 86 -10.92 21.57 12.44
N ASN A 87 -12.18 21.38 12.83
CA ASN A 87 -13.03 20.22 12.47
C ASN A 87 -13.03 19.83 10.98
N TRP A 88 -12.73 20.76 10.06
CA TRP A 88 -12.68 20.49 8.63
C TRP A 88 -11.44 19.67 8.21
N LEU A 89 -10.26 19.89 8.77
CA LEU A 89 -9.05 19.13 8.42
C LEU A 89 -9.16 17.69 8.90
N ASP A 90 -9.56 17.50 10.16
CA ASP A 90 -9.81 16.16 10.72
C ASP A 90 -10.85 15.41 9.90
N SER A 91 -11.96 16.09 9.53
CA SER A 91 -12.99 15.50 8.67
C SER A 91 -12.45 15.17 7.28
N VAL A 92 -11.64 16.04 6.68
CA VAL A 92 -11.01 15.77 5.38
C VAL A 92 -10.09 14.57 5.50
N PHE A 93 -9.18 14.51 6.47
CA PHE A 93 -8.24 13.39 6.64
C PHE A 93 -8.93 12.06 6.96
N LEU A 94 -9.89 12.04 7.90
CA LEU A 94 -10.69 10.84 8.19
C LEU A 94 -11.54 10.43 6.98
N SER A 95 -12.12 11.39 6.27
CA SER A 95 -12.85 11.11 5.03
C SER A 95 -11.91 10.66 3.91
N TRP A 96 -10.66 11.11 3.87
CA TRP A 96 -9.72 10.77 2.83
C TRP A 96 -9.11 9.40 3.07
N ASP A 97 -8.84 9.02 4.32
CA ASP A 97 -8.43 7.65 4.66
C ASP A 97 -9.55 6.64 4.33
N THR A 98 -10.78 6.93 4.75
CA THR A 98 -11.94 6.08 4.42
C THR A 98 -12.29 6.09 2.93
N ARG A 99 -12.22 7.24 2.25
CA ARG A 99 -12.58 7.38 0.82
C ARG A 99 -11.47 6.96 -0.12
N LEU A 100 -10.19 7.20 0.15
CA LEU A 100 -9.09 6.74 -0.69
C LEU A 100 -9.01 5.21 -0.64
N THR A 101 -9.15 4.62 0.55
CA THR A 101 -9.29 3.17 0.69
C THR A 101 -10.50 2.68 -0.10
N SER A 102 -11.65 3.35 0.00
CA SER A 102 -12.86 3.02 -0.78
C SER A 102 -12.77 3.34 -2.28
N PHE A 103 -11.89 4.25 -2.70
CA PHE A 103 -11.72 4.72 -4.09
C PHE A 103 -10.71 3.86 -4.84
N ILE A 104 -9.66 3.39 -4.15
CA ILE A 104 -8.72 2.37 -4.64
C ILE A 104 -9.45 1.02 -4.77
N ILE A 105 -10.33 0.69 -3.82
CA ILE A 105 -11.29 -0.43 -3.92
C ILE A 105 -12.44 -0.09 -4.92
N GLY A 106 -12.57 1.19 -5.27
CA GLY A 106 -13.72 1.84 -5.88
C GLY A 106 -13.89 1.65 -7.37
N PHE A 107 -12.90 1.20 -8.16
CA PHE A 107 -13.21 0.92 -9.56
C PHE A 107 -14.22 -0.24 -9.74
N VAL A 108 -14.39 -1.08 -8.70
CA VAL A 108 -15.53 -1.99 -8.52
C VAL A 108 -16.52 -1.44 -7.46
N GLY A 109 -16.00 -0.72 -6.46
CA GLY A 109 -16.78 -0.11 -5.38
C GLY A 109 -17.57 1.16 -5.71
N ILE A 110 -17.48 1.78 -6.89
CA ILE A 110 -18.29 2.95 -7.28
C ILE A 110 -19.78 2.59 -7.23
N GLY A 111 -20.14 1.38 -7.66
CA GLY A 111 -21.49 0.84 -7.47
C GLY A 111 -21.85 0.72 -5.98
N GLY A 112 -20.93 0.23 -5.15
CA GLY A 112 -21.10 0.15 -3.69
C GLY A 112 -21.13 1.50 -2.97
N CYS A 113 -20.42 2.50 -3.48
CA CYS A 113 -20.36 3.88 -2.99
C CYS A 113 -21.60 4.66 -3.43
N ILE A 114 -22.16 4.37 -4.61
CA ILE A 114 -23.45 4.93 -5.06
C ILE A 114 -24.60 4.24 -4.32
N ILE A 115 -24.54 2.92 -4.08
CA ILE A 115 -25.55 2.22 -3.28
C ILE A 115 -25.47 2.67 -1.82
N SER A 116 -24.28 2.74 -1.21
CA SER A 116 -24.11 3.36 0.13
C SER A 116 -24.50 4.83 0.10
N TYR A 117 -24.16 5.54 -0.98
CA TYR A 117 -24.69 6.82 -1.44
C TYR A 117 -26.18 7.01 -1.15
N LEU A 118 -26.95 6.25 -1.92
CA LEU A 118 -28.39 6.28 -2.03
C LEU A 118 -29.02 5.72 -0.76
N VAL A 119 -28.56 4.58 -0.25
CA VAL A 119 -29.05 3.99 1.01
C VAL A 119 -28.85 4.96 2.18
N ASN A 120 -27.73 5.68 2.22
CA ASN A 120 -27.42 6.58 3.33
C ASN A 120 -27.90 8.04 3.15
N SER A 121 -28.41 8.40 1.97
CA SER A 121 -29.21 9.63 1.74
C SER A 121 -30.71 9.44 1.95
N TYR A 122 -31.26 8.23 1.74
CA TYR A 122 -32.69 7.94 1.97
C TYR A 122 -33.04 7.47 3.39
N LEU A 123 -32.05 7.10 4.22
CA LEU A 123 -32.27 6.55 5.57
C LEU A 123 -31.61 7.34 6.71
N CYS A 124 -31.08 8.54 6.43
CA CYS A 124 -30.52 9.43 7.47
C CYS A 124 -31.59 10.42 7.90
N GLU A 125 -32.22 10.19 9.07
CA GLU A 125 -32.76 11.30 9.84
C GLU A 125 -31.63 11.88 10.71
N PRO A 126 -31.48 13.22 10.80
CA PRO A 126 -30.62 13.81 11.81
C PRO A 126 -31.16 13.38 13.17
N VAL A 127 -30.34 12.70 13.99
CA VAL A 127 -30.75 12.31 15.34
C VAL A 127 -30.65 13.55 16.25
N GLU A 128 -31.59 14.46 16.09
CA GLU A 128 -31.83 15.54 17.04
C GLU A 128 -32.41 14.90 18.32
N GLY A 129 -31.60 14.80 19.37
CA GLY A 129 -32.05 14.32 20.68
C GLY A 129 -31.41 13.04 21.19
N PHE A 130 -30.34 12.52 20.57
CA PHE A 130 -29.56 11.43 21.19
C PHE A 130 -28.79 11.96 22.41
N GLN A 131 -29.40 11.90 23.60
CA GLN A 131 -28.67 11.97 24.86
C GLN A 131 -27.77 10.71 24.94
N PRO A 132 -26.44 10.85 24.96
CA PRO A 132 -25.57 9.72 24.73
C PRO A 132 -25.50 8.82 25.97
N GLU A 133 -26.13 7.64 25.90
CA GLU A 133 -25.63 6.45 26.61
C GLU A 133 -24.15 6.17 26.28
N GLY A 134 -23.60 6.80 25.22
CA GLY A 134 -22.17 6.83 24.91
C GLY A 134 -21.28 7.47 25.98
N GLN A 135 -21.81 8.27 26.92
CA GLN A 135 -21.02 8.70 28.09
C GLN A 135 -20.56 7.48 28.89
N HIS A 136 -21.42 6.48 29.09
CA HIS A 136 -21.07 5.25 29.79
C HIS A 136 -19.99 4.47 29.04
N VAL A 137 -20.03 4.43 27.71
CA VAL A 137 -19.02 3.74 26.89
C VAL A 137 -17.65 4.41 27.02
N LEU A 138 -17.58 5.74 26.96
CA LEU A 138 -16.31 6.48 27.13
C LEU A 138 -15.77 6.38 28.56
N GLU A 139 -16.65 6.30 29.55
CA GLU A 139 -16.33 6.01 30.95
C GLU A 139 -15.80 4.58 31.11
N LEU A 140 -16.40 3.59 30.42
CA LEU A 140 -15.99 2.19 30.42
C LEU A 140 -14.58 1.99 29.82
N ILE A 141 -14.25 2.76 28.79
CA ILE A 141 -12.94 2.71 28.12
C ILE A 141 -11.88 3.49 28.92
N GLY A 142 -12.28 4.23 29.97
CA GLY A 142 -11.37 4.99 30.82
C GLY A 142 -10.78 6.22 30.13
N TRP A 143 -11.48 6.79 29.15
CA TRP A 143 -11.00 7.96 28.43
C TRP A 143 -10.93 9.18 29.36
N PRO A 144 -9.84 9.97 29.34
CA PRO A 144 -9.71 11.12 30.23
C PRO A 144 -10.84 12.13 29.98
N LYS A 145 -11.60 12.42 31.04
CA LYS A 145 -12.53 13.56 31.08
C LYS A 145 -11.71 14.84 31.14
N TYR A 146 -12.17 15.92 30.49
CA TYR A 146 -11.67 17.26 30.84
C TYR A 146 -12.09 17.63 32.27
N GLU A 147 -11.42 18.64 32.85
CA GLU A 147 -11.74 19.21 34.18
C GLU A 147 -13.22 19.59 34.36
N ASN A 148 -13.95 19.82 33.27
CA ASN A 148 -15.37 20.19 33.29
C ASN A 148 -16.33 18.99 33.20
N GLY A 149 -15.84 17.75 33.30
CA GLY A 149 -16.67 16.53 33.27
C GLY A 149 -17.29 16.18 31.91
N ARG A 150 -17.01 16.96 30.86
CA ARG A 150 -17.44 16.69 29.49
C ARG A 150 -16.30 16.03 28.71
N TYR A 151 -16.64 15.01 27.92
CA TYR A 151 -15.71 14.40 26.98
C TYR A 151 -15.44 15.35 25.80
N PRO A 152 -14.21 15.39 25.24
CA PRO A 152 -13.92 15.93 23.91
C PRO A 152 -14.61 15.11 22.82
N LEU A 153 -15.94 15.08 22.77
CA LEU A 153 -16.62 14.82 21.51
C LEU A 153 -17.02 16.16 20.96
N THR A 154 -16.07 16.80 20.28
CA THR A 154 -16.42 17.74 19.23
C THR A 154 -17.41 17.03 18.30
N VAL A 155 -18.59 17.65 18.20
CA VAL A 155 -19.73 17.29 17.34
C VAL A 155 -19.24 16.70 16.01
N GLY A 156 -19.41 15.39 15.82
CA GLY A 156 -18.95 14.67 14.62
C GLY A 156 -18.87 13.14 14.72
N SER A 157 -19.25 12.55 15.84
CA SER A 157 -19.22 11.09 16.04
C SER A 157 -20.50 10.45 15.53
N TYR A 158 -20.44 9.80 14.36
CA TYR A 158 -21.57 9.11 13.76
C TYR A 158 -21.68 7.67 14.29
N VAL A 159 -22.71 7.39 15.09
CA VAL A 159 -22.98 6.03 15.62
C VAL A 159 -24.09 5.40 14.79
N THR A 160 -23.78 4.41 13.93
CA THR A 160 -24.82 3.70 13.16
C THR A 160 -24.62 2.19 13.13
N ARG A 161 -25.50 1.47 13.85
CA ARG A 161 -25.41 0.03 14.16
C ARG A 161 -25.61 -0.89 12.95
N TRP A 162 -26.68 -0.70 12.17
CA TRP A 162 -26.98 -1.53 10.99
C TRP A 162 -26.13 -1.17 9.76
N ARG A 163 -25.68 0.08 9.70
CA ARG A 163 -24.80 0.58 8.65
C ARG A 163 -23.40 -0.02 8.75
N MET A 164 -22.91 -0.31 9.94
CA MET A 164 -21.63 -0.98 10.10
C MET A 164 -21.66 -2.38 9.51
N ILE A 165 -22.67 -3.20 9.79
CA ILE A 165 -22.69 -4.58 9.25
C ILE A 165 -22.76 -4.56 7.73
N SER A 166 -23.65 -3.76 7.12
CA SER A 166 -23.74 -3.69 5.66
C SER A 166 -22.48 -3.10 5.01
N SER A 167 -21.91 -2.05 5.60
CA SER A 167 -20.67 -1.43 5.09
C SER A 167 -19.48 -2.37 5.24
N VAL A 168 -19.40 -3.12 6.34
CA VAL A 168 -18.35 -4.10 6.62
C VAL A 168 -18.45 -5.29 5.68
N LEU A 169 -19.66 -5.82 5.45
CA LEU A 169 -19.87 -6.90 4.48
C LEU A 169 -19.55 -6.44 3.05
N LEU A 170 -19.99 -5.25 2.67
CA LEU A 170 -19.69 -4.66 1.36
C LEU A 170 -18.18 -4.42 1.19
N PHE A 171 -17.52 -3.88 2.21
CA PHE A 171 -16.08 -3.67 2.22
C PHE A 171 -15.33 -5.00 2.11
N SER A 172 -15.68 -5.98 2.94
CA SER A 172 -15.10 -7.33 2.90
C SER A 172 -15.31 -8.00 1.54
N PHE A 173 -16.50 -7.90 0.95
CA PHE A 173 -16.79 -8.43 -0.38
C PHE A 173 -15.92 -7.74 -1.43
N THR A 174 -15.80 -6.41 -1.38
CA THR A 174 -15.06 -5.65 -2.39
C THR A 174 -13.55 -5.89 -2.27
N CYS A 175 -13.00 -6.00 -1.05
CA CYS A 175 -11.61 -6.42 -0.79
C CYS A 175 -11.33 -7.83 -1.31
N THR A 176 -12.27 -8.76 -1.10
CA THR A 176 -12.13 -10.13 -1.59
C THR A 176 -12.19 -10.17 -3.11
N ALA A 177 -13.15 -9.48 -3.72
CA ALA A 177 -13.31 -9.38 -5.16
C ALA A 177 -12.11 -8.71 -5.84
N SER A 178 -11.60 -7.61 -5.29
CA SER A 178 -10.41 -6.93 -5.81
C SER A 178 -9.20 -7.86 -5.77
N THR A 179 -9.01 -8.61 -4.68
CA THR A 179 -7.90 -9.55 -4.56
C THR A 179 -8.04 -10.71 -5.56
N ILE A 180 -9.25 -11.23 -5.77
CA ILE A 180 -9.51 -12.25 -6.79
C ILE A 180 -9.16 -11.72 -8.19
N ILE A 181 -9.54 -10.48 -8.50
CA ILE A 181 -9.24 -9.84 -9.79
C ILE A 181 -7.72 -9.69 -9.96
N VAL A 182 -7.01 -9.24 -8.93
CA VAL A 182 -5.54 -9.12 -8.95
C VAL A 182 -4.91 -10.49 -9.23
N ILE A 183 -5.26 -11.51 -8.44
CA ILE A 183 -4.74 -12.88 -8.62
C ILE A 183 -5.08 -13.41 -10.02
N TRP A 184 -6.30 -13.19 -10.51
CA TRP A 184 -6.72 -13.63 -11.83
C TRP A 184 -5.94 -12.92 -12.95
N SER A 185 -5.75 -11.60 -12.82
CA SER A 185 -4.97 -10.81 -13.77
C SER A 185 -3.51 -11.29 -13.82
N GLU A 186 -2.92 -11.63 -12.67
CA GLU A 186 -1.57 -12.20 -12.58
C GLU A 186 -1.48 -13.56 -13.27
N ILE A 187 -2.46 -14.44 -13.04
CA ILE A 187 -2.53 -15.75 -13.71
C ILE A 187 -2.68 -15.56 -15.23
N ALA A 188 -3.52 -14.61 -15.67
CA ALA A 188 -3.75 -14.32 -17.08
C ALA A 188 -2.49 -13.77 -17.77
N ILE A 189 -1.80 -12.82 -17.12
CA ILE A 189 -0.53 -12.25 -17.57
C ILE A 189 0.52 -13.37 -17.69
N THR A 190 0.62 -14.23 -16.68
CA THR A 190 1.53 -15.39 -16.68
C THR A 190 1.25 -16.35 -17.83
N LYS A 191 -0.03 -16.62 -18.11
CA LYS A 191 -0.44 -17.49 -19.22
C LYS A 191 -0.07 -16.86 -20.57
N ARG A 192 -0.32 -15.56 -20.78
CA ARG A 192 0.09 -14.85 -22.00
C ARG A 192 1.60 -14.86 -22.18
N PHE A 193 2.37 -14.68 -21.12
CA PHE A 193 3.84 -14.78 -21.20
C PHE A 193 4.33 -16.17 -21.57
N ARG A 194 3.67 -17.24 -21.10
CA ARG A 194 4.01 -18.61 -21.54
C ARG A 194 3.70 -18.83 -23.02
N GLN A 195 2.66 -18.19 -23.55
CA GLN A 195 2.23 -18.30 -24.95
C GLN A 195 3.10 -17.49 -25.91
N MET A 196 3.77 -16.43 -25.47
CA MET A 196 4.79 -15.71 -26.26
C MET A 196 6.10 -16.52 -26.42
N GLY A 197 5.98 -17.84 -26.54
CA GLY A 197 7.04 -18.83 -26.60
C GLY A 197 7.98 -18.62 -27.79
N ASN A 198 8.95 -17.73 -27.60
CA ASN A 198 10.37 -17.83 -27.98
C ASN A 198 11.01 -16.45 -27.78
N PRO A 199 11.19 -15.97 -26.53
CA PRO A 199 12.07 -14.84 -26.32
C PRO A 199 13.49 -15.31 -26.67
N SER A 200 14.00 -14.86 -27.81
CA SER A 200 15.36 -15.08 -28.33
C SER A 200 16.49 -14.68 -27.36
N HIS A 201 16.17 -14.18 -26.16
CA HIS A 201 17.13 -13.68 -25.19
C HIS A 201 16.82 -14.18 -23.77
N ASN A 202 17.70 -15.03 -23.22
CA ASN A 202 17.60 -15.59 -21.87
C ASN A 202 17.46 -14.51 -20.76
N THR A 203 17.95 -13.30 -21.01
CA THR A 203 17.87 -12.17 -20.07
C THR A 203 16.44 -11.70 -19.82
N THR A 204 15.65 -11.48 -20.87
CA THR A 204 14.25 -11.01 -20.76
C THR A 204 13.39 -12.02 -19.99
N ARG A 205 13.61 -13.32 -20.22
CA ARG A 205 12.91 -14.39 -19.49
C ARG A 205 13.23 -14.37 -18.00
N ARG A 206 14.47 -14.04 -17.61
CA ARG A 206 14.86 -13.94 -16.21
C ARG A 206 14.18 -12.74 -15.54
N LEU A 207 14.21 -11.57 -16.19
CA LEU A 207 13.54 -10.38 -15.67
C LEU A 207 12.05 -10.59 -15.46
N HIS A 208 11.35 -11.20 -16.43
CA HIS A 208 9.92 -11.49 -16.28
C HIS A 208 9.63 -12.46 -15.13
N LYS A 209 10.48 -13.46 -14.90
CA LYS A 209 10.33 -14.36 -13.73
C LYS A 209 10.52 -13.60 -12.41
N GLU A 210 11.47 -12.67 -12.36
CA GLU A 210 11.70 -11.83 -11.17
C GLU A 210 10.53 -10.87 -10.94
N PHE A 211 10.03 -10.21 -11.99
CA PHE A 211 8.87 -9.32 -11.93
C PHE A 211 7.60 -10.06 -11.51
N HIS A 212 7.34 -11.25 -12.08
CA HIS A 212 6.19 -12.06 -11.70
C HIS A 212 6.24 -12.52 -10.23
N ARG A 213 7.43 -12.86 -9.70
CA ARG A 213 7.57 -13.18 -8.27
C ARG A 213 7.31 -11.96 -7.39
N ALA A 214 7.77 -10.78 -7.82
CA ALA A 214 7.49 -9.53 -7.12
C ALA A 214 5.98 -9.24 -7.09
N LEU A 215 5.31 -9.33 -8.24
CA LEU A 215 3.87 -9.13 -8.36
C LEU A 215 3.07 -10.11 -7.49
N LEU A 216 3.44 -11.40 -7.51
CA LEU A 216 2.78 -12.40 -6.67
C LEU A 216 2.95 -12.07 -5.17
N ALA A 217 4.15 -11.66 -4.75
CA ALA A 217 4.39 -11.24 -3.37
C ALA A 217 3.58 -9.99 -3.01
N MET A 218 3.52 -8.99 -3.90
CA MET A 218 2.71 -7.79 -3.74
C MET A 218 1.20 -8.09 -3.70
N ALA A 219 0.73 -9.15 -4.35
CA ALA A 219 -0.67 -9.59 -4.26
C ALA A 219 -0.99 -10.32 -2.94
N ILE A 220 -0.01 -11.01 -2.34
CA ILE A 220 -0.18 -11.72 -1.06
C ILE A 220 -0.18 -10.74 0.12
N ILE A 221 0.59 -9.66 0.05
CA ILE A 221 0.73 -8.72 1.17
C ILE A 221 -0.62 -8.10 1.59
N PRO A 222 -1.47 -7.57 0.70
CA PRO A 222 -2.79 -7.05 1.05
C PRO A 222 -3.71 -8.09 1.69
N LEU A 223 -3.56 -9.38 1.35
CA LEU A 223 -4.33 -10.44 2.02
C LEU A 223 -3.97 -10.54 3.51
N LEU A 224 -2.68 -10.48 3.81
CA LEU A 224 -2.17 -10.61 5.18
C LEU A 224 -2.33 -9.32 5.99
N THR A 225 -2.11 -8.17 5.34
CA THR A 225 -2.06 -6.85 6.01
C THR A 225 -3.42 -6.15 6.03
N CYS A 226 -4.31 -6.38 5.07
CA CYS A 226 -5.62 -5.74 5.04
C CYS A 226 -6.77 -6.73 5.22
N ALA A 227 -6.84 -7.79 4.42
CA ALA A 227 -8.01 -8.67 4.42
C ALA A 227 -8.18 -9.41 5.75
N PHE A 228 -7.09 -9.96 6.29
CA PHE A 228 -7.12 -10.68 7.57
C PHE A 228 -7.47 -9.77 8.77
N PRO A 229 -6.80 -8.61 8.99
CA PRO A 229 -7.20 -7.66 10.03
C PRO A 229 -8.63 -7.17 9.90
N THR A 230 -9.08 -6.89 8.68
CA THR A 230 -10.46 -6.46 8.41
C THR A 230 -11.44 -7.54 8.86
N LEU A 231 -11.26 -8.79 8.40
CA LEU A 231 -12.12 -9.91 8.77
C LEU A 231 -12.16 -10.11 10.29
N TRP A 232 -11.01 -9.94 10.96
CA TRP A 232 -10.95 -9.97 12.41
C TRP A 232 -11.83 -8.90 13.07
N TYR A 233 -11.73 -7.64 12.61
CA TYR A 233 -12.62 -6.57 13.09
C TYR A 233 -14.10 -6.88 12.82
N CYS A 234 -14.44 -7.47 11.67
CA CYS A 234 -15.81 -7.91 11.37
C CYS A 234 -16.31 -8.90 12.43
N ILE A 235 -15.49 -9.89 12.78
CA ILE A 235 -15.82 -10.91 13.78
C ILE A 235 -15.99 -10.24 15.16
N CYS A 236 -15.07 -9.38 15.58
CA CYS A 236 -15.18 -8.68 16.86
C CYS A 236 -16.46 -7.83 16.95
N ILE A 237 -16.80 -7.09 15.90
CA ILE A 237 -18.01 -6.27 15.85
C ILE A 237 -19.26 -7.15 15.91
N THR A 238 -19.31 -8.22 15.11
CA THR A 238 -20.48 -9.11 15.00
C THR A 238 -20.77 -9.85 16.31
N PHE A 239 -19.73 -10.35 16.97
CA PHE A 239 -19.84 -11.12 18.21
C PHE A 239 -19.67 -10.27 19.48
N ARG A 240 -19.54 -8.94 19.34
CA ARG A 240 -19.28 -8.00 20.44
C ARG A 240 -18.07 -8.39 21.29
N LEU A 241 -17.03 -8.92 20.67
CA LEU A 241 -15.79 -9.29 21.35
C LEU A 241 -14.97 -8.03 21.62
N SER A 242 -14.43 -7.93 22.83
CA SER A 242 -13.38 -6.95 23.12
C SER A 242 -12.09 -7.42 22.43
N PRO A 243 -11.53 -6.65 21.48
CA PRO A 243 -10.34 -7.08 20.73
C PRO A 243 -9.07 -7.06 21.60
N GLY A 244 -9.05 -6.32 22.72
CA GLY A 244 -7.90 -6.21 23.62
C GLY A 244 -6.61 -5.83 22.88
N ILE A 245 -5.51 -6.54 23.18
CA ILE A 245 -4.21 -6.33 22.51
C ILE A 245 -4.23 -6.72 21.02
N LEU A 246 -5.21 -7.50 20.58
CA LEU A 246 -5.25 -7.96 19.20
C LEU A 246 -5.68 -6.84 18.25
N SER A 247 -6.47 -5.84 18.68
CA SER A 247 -6.76 -4.66 17.84
C SER A 247 -5.49 -3.86 17.56
N VAL A 248 -4.61 -3.72 18.55
CA VAL A 248 -3.29 -3.07 18.38
C VAL A 248 -2.50 -3.78 17.29
N ILE A 249 -2.40 -5.12 17.36
CA ILE A 249 -1.69 -5.92 16.34
C ILE A 249 -2.35 -5.77 14.96
N MET A 250 -3.67 -5.86 14.89
CA MET A 250 -4.40 -5.75 13.62
C MET A 250 -4.30 -4.36 12.99
N SER A 251 -4.37 -3.30 13.80
CA SER A 251 -4.16 -1.92 13.34
C SER A 251 -2.76 -1.75 12.76
N SER A 252 -1.74 -2.21 13.48
CA SER A 252 -0.35 -2.15 13.01
C SER A 252 -0.09 -2.99 11.77
N LEU A 253 -0.79 -4.13 11.60
CA LEU A 253 -0.71 -4.89 10.35
C LEU A 253 -1.30 -4.11 9.17
N VAL A 254 -2.41 -3.39 9.37
CA VAL A 254 -3.04 -2.57 8.32
C VAL A 254 -2.15 -1.42 7.92
N SER A 255 -1.57 -0.67 8.87
CA SER A 255 -0.69 0.46 8.55
C SER A 255 0.62 0.02 7.87
N SER A 256 1.10 -1.18 8.19
CA SER A 256 2.32 -1.76 7.61
C SER A 256 2.24 -2.04 6.11
N ILE A 257 1.07 -2.00 5.46
CA ILE A 257 0.95 -2.25 4.00
C ILE A 257 1.84 -1.30 3.19
N THR A 258 1.86 -0.01 3.58
CA THR A 258 2.65 1.03 2.91
C THR A 258 4.16 0.87 3.10
N PHE A 259 4.57 0.10 4.11
CA PHE A 259 5.96 -0.28 4.34
C PHE A 259 6.33 -1.54 3.54
N PHE A 260 5.48 -2.56 3.58
CA PHE A 260 5.77 -3.84 2.94
C PHE A 260 5.78 -3.76 1.41
N ASN A 261 4.97 -2.88 0.80
CA ASN A 261 4.95 -2.75 -0.65
C ASN A 261 6.31 -2.30 -1.25
N PRO A 262 6.91 -1.16 -0.83
CA PRO A 262 8.22 -0.77 -1.36
C PRO A 262 9.33 -1.74 -0.95
N LEU A 263 9.26 -2.31 0.26
CA LEU A 263 10.23 -3.30 0.72
C LEU A 263 10.23 -4.55 -0.18
N THR A 264 9.05 -5.03 -0.55
CA THR A 264 8.88 -6.21 -1.42
C THR A 264 9.40 -5.92 -2.81
N THR A 265 9.08 -4.76 -3.37
CA THR A 265 9.62 -4.31 -4.65
C THR A 265 11.16 -4.28 -4.64
N ILE A 266 11.77 -3.75 -3.59
CA ILE A 266 13.24 -3.71 -3.44
C ILE A 266 13.82 -5.13 -3.31
N MET A 267 13.20 -6.00 -2.51
CA MET A 267 13.68 -7.35 -2.23
C MET A 267 13.63 -8.28 -3.44
N PHE A 268 12.54 -8.22 -4.22
CA PHE A 268 12.31 -9.13 -5.33
C PHE A 268 12.93 -8.65 -6.65
N LEU A 269 13.01 -7.34 -6.91
CA LEU A 269 13.66 -6.82 -8.10
C LEU A 269 15.18 -6.75 -7.90
N ARG A 270 15.90 -7.66 -8.56
CA ARG A 270 17.35 -7.79 -8.40
C ARG A 270 18.11 -6.48 -8.66
N VAL A 271 17.66 -5.68 -9.63
CA VAL A 271 18.26 -4.38 -9.97
C VAL A 271 18.24 -3.45 -8.76
N PHE A 272 17.09 -3.34 -8.08
CA PHE A 272 16.94 -2.50 -6.90
C PHE A 272 17.61 -3.09 -5.66
N ARG A 273 17.56 -4.42 -5.47
CA ARG A 273 18.31 -5.08 -4.40
C ARG A 273 19.81 -4.83 -4.51
N GLN A 274 20.37 -4.95 -5.72
CA GLN A 274 21.79 -4.70 -5.96
C GLN A 274 22.15 -3.23 -5.76
N ALA A 275 21.31 -2.30 -6.24
CA ALA A 275 21.50 -0.88 -5.99
C ALA A 275 21.45 -0.55 -4.48
N THR A 276 20.52 -1.16 -3.75
CA THR A 276 20.39 -1.01 -2.29
C THR A 276 21.62 -1.55 -1.56
N ILE A 277 22.09 -2.75 -1.89
CA ILE A 277 23.31 -3.31 -1.31
C ILE A 277 24.51 -2.40 -1.59
N ARG A 278 24.65 -1.84 -2.80
CA ARG A 278 25.72 -0.90 -3.14
C ARG A 278 25.62 0.41 -2.35
N PHE A 279 24.40 0.91 -2.15
CA PHE A 279 24.13 2.09 -1.34
C PHE A 279 24.53 1.85 0.12
N LEU A 280 24.10 0.74 0.71
CA LEU A 280 24.39 0.38 2.11
C LEU A 280 25.87 0.02 2.35
N THR A 281 26.55 -0.58 1.37
CA THR A 281 27.98 -0.93 1.47
C THR A 281 28.93 0.22 1.13
N CYS A 282 28.41 1.46 1.07
CA CYS A 282 29.18 2.70 0.88
C CYS A 282 30.14 2.64 -0.32
N GLY A 283 29.68 2.08 -1.45
CA GLY A 283 30.42 2.18 -2.71
C GLY A 283 31.77 1.48 -2.72
N ARG A 284 31.94 0.38 -1.97
CA ARG A 284 33.06 -0.56 -2.20
C ARG A 284 33.00 -0.95 -3.67
N ARG A 285 33.86 -0.33 -4.49
CA ARG A 285 33.83 -0.34 -5.96
C ARG A 285 33.98 -1.78 -6.44
N TYR A 286 32.88 -2.52 -6.48
CA TYR A 286 32.79 -3.66 -7.35
C TYR A 286 32.74 -3.07 -8.75
N ASN A 287 33.88 -3.13 -9.45
CA ASN A 287 33.94 -3.11 -10.90
C ASN A 287 33.07 -4.27 -11.38
N VAL A 288 31.75 -4.07 -11.36
CA VAL A 288 30.85 -4.92 -12.11
C VAL A 288 31.15 -4.55 -13.54
N VAL A 289 32.04 -5.35 -14.13
CA VAL A 289 32.21 -5.49 -15.56
C VAL A 289 30.80 -5.68 -16.09
N MET A 290 30.18 -4.58 -16.52
CA MET A 290 29.01 -4.66 -17.37
C MET A 290 29.50 -5.52 -18.53
N PRO A 291 28.86 -6.65 -18.82
CA PRO A 291 29.23 -7.42 -20.01
C PRO A 291 29.18 -6.41 -21.14
N GLU A 292 30.35 -6.06 -21.68
CA GLU A 292 30.48 -5.14 -22.79
C GLU A 292 29.52 -5.70 -23.83
N GLY A 293 28.44 -4.94 -24.04
CA GLY A 293 27.47 -5.27 -25.06
C GLY A 293 28.28 -5.58 -26.30
N THR A 294 27.96 -6.71 -26.89
CA THR A 294 28.54 -7.31 -28.09
C THR A 294 28.52 -6.28 -29.22
N THR A 295 29.39 -5.26 -29.15
CA THR A 295 29.61 -4.29 -30.20
C THR A 295 30.39 -5.04 -31.25
N SER A 296 29.63 -5.69 -32.13
CA SER A 296 29.88 -5.61 -33.55
C SER A 296 31.32 -5.97 -33.96
N SER A 297 31.84 -7.10 -33.49
CA SER A 297 33.00 -7.74 -34.13
C SER A 297 32.68 -8.27 -35.53
N HIS A 298 31.43 -8.18 -36.00
CA HIS A 298 31.03 -8.55 -37.35
C HIS A 298 31.16 -7.44 -38.43
N ILE A 299 31.63 -6.23 -38.10
CA ILE A 299 31.91 -5.16 -39.10
C ILE A 299 33.43 -4.91 -39.24
N ARG A 300 34.28 -5.92 -39.02
CA ARG A 300 35.71 -5.83 -39.40
C ARG A 300 36.21 -6.93 -40.32
N SER A 301 35.34 -7.81 -40.82
CA SER A 301 35.75 -8.90 -41.72
C SER A 301 35.36 -8.71 -43.19
N ALA A 302 34.90 -7.51 -43.60
CA ALA A 302 34.46 -7.26 -44.98
C ALA A 302 35.21 -6.13 -45.72
N THR A 303 36.28 -5.57 -45.16
CA THR A 303 37.02 -4.44 -45.79
C THR A 303 38.50 -4.74 -46.09
N CYS A 304 38.90 -6.02 -46.14
CA CYS A 304 40.28 -6.41 -46.44
C CYS A 304 40.38 -7.45 -47.58
N SER A 305 39.63 -7.26 -48.66
CA SER A 305 39.74 -8.08 -49.90
C SER A 305 39.68 -7.27 -51.19
N ALA A 306 40.11 -6.00 -51.17
CA ALA A 306 40.15 -5.15 -52.36
C ALA A 306 41.44 -4.33 -52.43
N GLN A 307 42.59 -5.00 -52.40
CA GLN A 307 43.85 -4.37 -52.82
C GLN A 307 44.82 -5.45 -53.30
N GLY A 308 45.13 -5.46 -54.60
CA GLY A 308 46.39 -6.01 -55.09
C GLY A 308 46.35 -7.16 -56.10
N THR A 309 45.50 -7.10 -57.14
CA THR A 309 45.77 -7.83 -58.39
C THR A 309 45.41 -6.96 -59.59
N ASN A 310 46.43 -6.32 -60.18
CA ASN A 310 46.64 -6.16 -61.63
C ASN A 310 47.61 -4.99 -61.92
N LEU A 311 48.89 -5.33 -61.97
CA LEU A 311 49.86 -4.62 -62.82
C LEU A 311 50.49 -5.69 -63.72
N GLN A 312 49.75 -6.07 -64.75
CA GLN A 312 50.28 -6.77 -65.92
C GLN A 312 50.68 -5.71 -66.95
N SER A 313 51.99 -5.64 -67.19
CA SER A 313 52.61 -5.57 -68.52
C SER A 313 51.76 -5.01 -69.67
N GLN A 314 52.11 -3.81 -70.14
CA GLN A 314 52.12 -3.54 -71.57
C GLN A 314 53.42 -2.83 -71.95
N SER A 315 54.17 -3.55 -72.81
CA SER A 315 55.09 -3.15 -73.88
C SER A 315 55.58 -1.71 -73.94
#